data_AF-A0A832RNY2-F1
#
_entry.id   AF-A0A832RNY2-F1
#
_cell.length_a   1.000
_cell.length_b   1.000
_cell.length_c   1.000
_cell.angle_alpha   90.00
_cell.angle_beta   90.00
_cell.angle_gamma   90.00
#
_symmetry.space_group_name_H-M   'P 1'
#
loop_
_entity.id
_entity.type
_entity.pdbx_description
1 polymer ?
#
loop_
_entity_poly.entity_id
_entity_poly.type
_entity_poly.pdbx_seq_one_letter_code
_entity_poly.pdbx_strand_id
1 'polypeptide(L)'
;MKKILPVLVLLFAFTVPLAYAHPLIIDSNPKASTNVGAGITQITIHYSEPVDLRFSDIKVIDSSGKQIDNKDTNYLQGDEKALVVTTAPLQNGIYTVTTKVLSKIDGHLPEYAFVFGVGNVELPAQPKQTLQQEIYFPEAAARFPGLVGQVIVLGAAVAILLVWRGARNRKWFKENAEFQKFFHSKFSTLTGIGLFAVFASNIMMLIVQTVRLKASASDVLNTAFGTVWEIRMGITVILLAVWFLLENKTAGSTRKQFLVLGLSLALIGTTTAIGHGAASEQFSAVVIDYAHNLIASIWIGGVIFFGYILLPSFTKLEDSKKELASLLMIPRFSSVILVALGIV
;
A
#
# COMPACT_ATOMS: atom_id res chain seq x y z
N MET A 1 -18.40 30.64 4.28
CA MET A 1 -17.91 29.25 4.22
C MET A 1 -17.09 28.93 2.95
N LYS A 2 -17.48 29.39 1.75
CA LYS A 2 -16.79 29.07 0.47
C LYS A 2 -15.35 29.64 0.30
N LYS A 3 -14.94 30.63 1.11
CA LYS A 3 -13.58 31.24 1.04
C LYS A 3 -12.59 30.65 2.07
N ILE A 4 -13.06 29.82 3.00
CA ILE A 4 -12.23 29.25 4.08
C ILE A 4 -11.61 27.92 3.64
N LEU A 5 -12.30 27.17 2.78
CA LEU A 5 -11.85 25.89 2.24
C LEU A 5 -10.50 25.96 1.49
N PRO A 6 -10.26 26.90 0.55
CA PRO A 6 -8.96 26.97 -0.12
C PRO A 6 -7.82 27.38 0.83
N VAL A 7 -8.11 28.14 1.88
CA VAL A 7 -7.12 28.55 2.89
C VAL A 7 -6.75 27.37 3.80
N LEU A 8 -7.72 26.52 4.16
CA LEU A 8 -7.50 25.28 4.91
C LEU A 8 -6.71 24.24 4.12
N VAL A 9 -7.00 24.08 2.82
CA VAL A 9 -6.24 23.19 1.91
C VAL A 9 -4.79 23.68 1.75
N LEU A 10 -4.58 25.00 1.59
CA LEU A 10 -3.23 25.56 1.53
C LEU A 10 -2.47 25.38 2.85
N LEU A 11 -3.14 25.56 4.00
CA LEU A 11 -2.53 25.36 5.33
C LEU A 11 -2.13 23.90 5.59
N PHE A 12 -2.87 22.92 5.07
CA PHE A 12 -2.55 21.49 5.21
C PHE A 12 -1.36 21.05 4.35
N ALA A 13 -1.16 21.66 3.17
CA ALA A 13 -0.08 21.29 2.26
C ALA A 13 1.32 21.68 2.78
N PHE A 14 1.43 22.68 3.66
CA PHE A 14 2.71 23.16 4.20
C PHE A 14 3.14 22.49 5.51
N THR A 15 2.35 21.56 6.06
CA THR A 15 2.66 20.88 7.34
C THR A 15 2.89 19.38 7.18
N VAL A 16 3.11 18.87 5.97
CA VAL A 16 3.44 17.45 5.76
C VAL A 16 4.97 17.32 5.78
N PRO A 17 5.58 16.89 6.89
CA PRO A 17 7.01 16.60 6.91
C PRO A 17 7.34 15.44 5.96
N LEU A 18 8.63 15.33 5.62
CA LEU A 18 9.15 14.26 4.77
C LEU A 18 8.73 12.89 5.31
N ALA A 19 7.91 12.17 4.54
CA ALA A 19 7.64 10.76 4.77
C ALA A 19 8.78 9.94 4.15
N TYR A 20 9.41 9.10 4.95
CA TYR A 20 10.45 8.20 4.49
C TYR A 20 9.82 6.92 3.95
N ALA A 21 10.38 6.43 2.84
CA ALA A 21 9.74 5.34 2.11
C ALA A 21 10.11 3.93 2.61
N HIS A 22 10.99 3.77 3.61
CA HIS A 22 11.59 2.50 4.08
C HIS A 22 12.22 2.69 5.48
N PRO A 23 12.70 1.64 6.18
CA PRO A 23 13.40 1.80 7.46
C PRO A 23 14.82 2.34 7.23
N LEU A 24 14.95 3.66 7.25
CA LEU A 24 16.23 4.35 7.09
C LEU A 24 16.98 4.41 8.41
N ILE A 25 18.30 4.33 8.36
CA ILE A 25 19.16 4.63 9.50
C ILE A 25 19.05 6.13 9.80
N ILE A 26 18.51 6.47 10.97
CA ILE A 26 18.41 7.85 11.46
C ILE A 26 19.57 8.23 12.38
N ASP A 27 20.14 7.26 13.10
CA ASP A 27 21.31 7.44 13.95
C ASP A 27 22.06 6.10 14.14
N SER A 28 23.35 6.18 14.46
CA SER A 28 24.16 5.01 14.81
C SER A 28 25.25 5.37 15.81
N ASN A 29 25.58 4.40 16.67
CA ASN A 29 26.74 4.48 17.54
C ASN A 29 27.56 3.18 17.41
N PRO A 30 28.78 3.22 16.86
CA PRO A 30 29.51 4.40 16.35
C PRO A 30 28.83 5.11 15.16
N LYS A 31 29.11 6.41 15.03
CA LYS A 31 28.62 7.19 13.88
C LYS A 31 29.37 6.82 12.61
N ALA A 32 28.65 6.78 11.50
CA ALA A 32 29.24 6.56 10.19
C ALA A 32 30.38 7.56 9.91
N SER A 33 31.50 7.04 9.41
CA SER A 33 32.72 7.78 9.09
C SER A 33 33.31 8.59 10.24
N THR A 34 33.22 8.06 11.46
CA THR A 34 33.87 8.62 12.64
C THR A 34 34.84 7.63 13.27
N ASN A 35 35.82 8.17 14.00
CA ASN A 35 36.72 7.39 14.85
C ASN A 35 36.18 7.39 16.29
N VAL A 36 36.19 6.21 16.92
CA VAL A 36 35.83 6.02 18.33
C VAL A 36 36.99 5.42 19.12
N GLY A 37 36.90 5.46 20.45
CA GLY A 37 37.89 4.88 21.33
C GLY A 37 38.03 3.37 21.17
N ALA A 38 39.21 2.84 21.48
CA ALA A 38 39.45 1.40 21.52
C ALA A 38 38.63 0.71 22.62
N GLY A 39 38.31 -0.56 22.41
CA GLY A 39 37.65 -1.41 23.39
C GLY A 39 36.12 -1.27 23.45
N ILE A 40 35.49 -0.60 22.47
CA ILE A 40 34.03 -0.67 22.34
C ILE A 40 33.58 -2.11 22.09
N THR A 41 32.41 -2.47 22.61
CA THR A 41 31.87 -3.83 22.57
C THR A 41 30.44 -3.90 22.04
N GLN A 42 29.88 -2.76 21.60
CA GLN A 42 28.50 -2.67 21.15
C GLN A 42 28.39 -1.70 19.98
N ILE A 43 27.55 -2.07 19.01
CA ILE A 43 27.13 -1.22 17.91
C ILE A 43 25.60 -1.11 17.99
N THR A 44 25.08 0.11 17.98
CA THR A 44 23.64 0.39 17.98
C THR A 44 23.25 1.17 16.72
N ILE A 45 22.06 0.88 16.20
CA ILE A 45 21.49 1.53 15.03
C ILE A 45 20.03 1.88 15.33
N HIS A 46 19.64 3.13 15.10
CA HIS A 46 18.26 3.60 15.17
C HIS A 46 17.69 3.75 13.75
N TYR A 47 16.46 3.28 13.56
CA TYR A 47 15.73 3.31 12.31
C TYR A 47 14.54 4.29 12.37
N SER A 48 14.07 4.75 11.23
CA SER A 48 12.91 5.65 11.12
C SER A 48 11.58 5.00 11.52
N GLU A 49 11.50 3.67 11.45
CA GLU A 49 10.27 2.89 11.71
C GLU A 49 10.60 1.53 12.34
N PRO A 50 9.59 0.82 12.91
CA PRO A 50 9.81 -0.45 13.59
C PRO A 50 10.25 -1.58 12.62
N VAL A 51 11.18 -2.42 13.07
CA VAL A 51 11.73 -3.54 12.29
C VAL A 51 11.44 -4.89 12.93
N ASP A 52 11.27 -5.95 12.13
CA ASP A 52 11.04 -7.31 12.60
C ASP A 52 12.37 -8.03 12.84
N LEU A 53 12.71 -8.23 14.13
CA LEU A 53 13.96 -8.86 14.55
C LEU A 53 14.22 -10.24 13.92
N ARG A 54 13.19 -11.03 13.59
CA ARG A 54 13.36 -12.38 13.02
C ARG A 54 14.01 -12.36 11.63
N PHE A 55 13.88 -11.24 10.93
CA PHE A 55 14.36 -11.04 9.57
C PHE A 55 15.31 -9.83 9.48
N SER A 56 15.87 -9.42 10.63
CA SER A 56 16.74 -8.26 10.73
C SER A 56 18.06 -8.64 11.39
N ASP A 57 19.18 -8.18 10.85
CA ASP A 57 20.50 -8.44 11.38
C ASP A 57 21.45 -7.23 11.24
N ILE A 58 22.38 -7.12 12.19
CA ILE A 58 23.57 -6.27 12.10
C ILE A 58 24.78 -7.20 12.06
N LYS A 59 25.68 -6.97 11.12
CA LYS A 59 26.98 -7.63 11.05
C LYS A 59 28.09 -6.61 11.13
N VAL A 60 29.12 -6.92 11.91
CA VAL A 60 30.34 -6.12 12.03
C VAL A 60 31.47 -6.88 11.37
N ILE A 61 32.09 -6.26 10.37
CA ILE A 61 33.10 -6.86 9.50
C ILE A 61 34.40 -6.09 9.64
N ASP A 62 35.51 -6.79 9.85
CA ASP A 62 36.84 -6.18 9.91
C ASP A 62 37.42 -5.90 8.51
N SER A 63 38.60 -5.28 8.46
CA SER A 63 39.30 -4.96 7.20
C SER A 63 39.73 -6.19 6.38
N SER A 64 39.72 -7.39 6.96
CA SER A 64 39.98 -8.65 6.24
C SER A 64 38.72 -9.25 5.60
N GLY A 65 37.56 -8.63 5.82
CA GLY A 65 36.26 -9.15 5.37
C GLY A 65 35.67 -10.20 6.30
N LYS A 66 36.22 -10.39 7.50
CA LYS A 66 35.73 -11.37 8.47
C LYS A 66 34.67 -10.73 9.37
N GLN A 67 33.56 -11.44 9.58
CA GLN A 67 32.56 -11.05 10.58
C GLN A 67 33.11 -11.32 12.00
N ILE A 68 33.09 -10.29 12.85
CA ILE A 68 33.72 -10.26 14.18
C ILE A 68 32.75 -9.95 15.34
N ASP A 69 31.45 -9.83 15.05
CA ASP A 69 30.41 -9.74 16.08
C ASP A 69 30.00 -11.09 16.68
N ASN A 70 29.25 -11.01 17.78
CA ASN A 70 28.75 -12.16 18.54
C ASN A 70 27.48 -12.78 17.96
N LYS A 71 26.97 -12.28 16.83
CA LYS A 71 25.74 -12.75 16.16
C LYS A 71 24.49 -12.70 17.04
N ASP A 72 24.44 -11.71 17.92
CA ASP A 72 23.42 -11.53 18.94
C ASP A 72 22.59 -10.26 18.70
N THR A 73 22.29 -9.95 17.43
CA THR A 73 21.43 -8.82 17.08
C THR A 73 20.12 -8.90 17.87
N ASN A 74 19.76 -7.83 18.55
CA ASN A 74 18.54 -7.74 19.36
C ASN A 74 18.00 -6.31 19.37
N TYR A 75 16.77 -6.12 19.86
CA TYR A 75 16.24 -4.79 20.12
C TYR A 75 17.02 -4.11 21.24
N LEU A 76 17.38 -2.84 21.05
CA LEU A 76 18.01 -2.03 22.08
C LEU A 76 16.97 -1.70 23.15
N GLN A 77 17.09 -2.31 24.33
CA GLN A 77 16.16 -2.09 25.46
C GLN A 77 14.67 -2.33 25.12
N GLY A 78 14.40 -3.19 24.13
CA GLY A 78 13.04 -3.48 23.67
C GLY A 78 12.44 -2.45 22.71
N ASP A 79 13.18 -1.42 22.29
CA ASP A 79 12.74 -0.49 21.24
C ASP A 79 12.80 -1.17 19.86
N GLU A 80 11.63 -1.34 19.23
CA GLU A 80 11.53 -1.98 17.92
C GLU A 80 12.11 -1.15 16.77
N LYS A 81 12.44 0.12 17.01
CA LYS A 81 13.14 0.99 16.06
C LYS A 81 14.65 1.02 16.28
N ALA A 82 15.18 0.26 17.22
CA ALA A 82 16.60 0.29 17.53
C ALA A 82 17.16 -1.13 17.67
N LEU A 83 18.22 -1.42 16.92
CA LEU A 83 18.92 -2.69 17.00
C LEU A 83 20.30 -2.51 17.63
N VAL A 84 20.75 -3.52 18.36
CA VAL A 84 22.07 -3.62 18.98
C VAL A 84 22.71 -4.96 18.62
N VAL A 85 24.02 -4.96 18.40
CA VAL A 85 24.84 -6.16 18.30
C VAL A 85 26.10 -5.99 19.14
N THR A 86 26.58 -7.06 19.77
CA THR A 86 27.78 -7.01 20.61
C THR A 86 29.00 -7.60 19.91
N THR A 87 30.17 -7.17 20.34
CA THR A 87 31.47 -7.63 19.85
C THR A 87 32.41 -7.88 21.04
N ALA A 88 33.48 -8.64 20.83
CA ALA A 88 34.64 -8.52 21.70
C ALA A 88 35.20 -7.07 21.66
N PRO A 89 35.98 -6.62 22.66
CA PRO A 89 36.58 -5.29 22.65
C PRO A 89 37.36 -5.03 21.37
N LEU A 90 36.87 -4.09 20.56
CA LEU A 90 37.45 -3.82 19.24
C LEU A 90 38.84 -3.20 19.36
N GLN A 91 39.77 -3.74 18.59
CA GLN A 91 41.13 -3.23 18.47
C GLN A 91 41.19 -2.10 17.44
N ASN A 92 42.30 -1.35 17.41
CA ASN A 92 42.49 -0.30 16.42
C ASN A 92 42.37 -0.85 14.99
N GLY A 93 41.58 -0.17 14.16
CA GLY A 93 41.30 -0.64 12.81
C GLY A 93 40.04 0.00 12.21
N ILE A 94 39.74 -0.38 10.96
CA ILE A 94 38.54 0.05 10.25
C ILE A 94 37.56 -1.11 10.24
N TYR A 95 36.31 -0.81 10.56
CA TYR A 95 35.23 -1.78 10.60
C TYR A 95 34.08 -1.32 9.70
N THR A 96 33.45 -2.29 9.06
CA THR A 96 32.24 -2.09 8.26
C THR A 96 31.07 -2.69 9.00
N VAL A 97 30.04 -1.88 9.23
CA VAL A 97 28.74 -2.35 9.73
C VAL A 97 27.83 -2.53 8.53
N THR A 98 27.29 -3.73 8.36
CA THR A 98 26.22 -3.99 7.39
C THR A 98 24.95 -4.33 8.15
N THR A 99 23.81 -3.79 7.72
CA THR A 99 22.52 -4.11 8.31
C THR A 99 21.50 -4.42 7.24
N LYS A 100 20.69 -5.44 7.49
CA LYS A 100 19.56 -5.85 6.68
C LYS A 100 18.36 -5.90 7.60
N VAL A 101 17.30 -5.14 7.32
CA VAL A 101 16.17 -5.02 8.24
C VAL A 101 14.83 -5.15 7.53
N LEU A 102 13.89 -5.91 8.11
CA LEU A 102 12.53 -6.03 7.60
C LEU A 102 11.64 -4.98 8.28
N SER A 103 11.05 -4.08 7.52
CA SER A 103 10.03 -3.16 8.03
C SER A 103 8.80 -3.92 8.52
N LYS A 104 8.29 -3.57 9.71
CA LYS A 104 6.97 -4.02 10.18
C LYS A 104 5.80 -3.29 9.51
N ILE A 105 6.07 -2.19 8.81
CA ILE A 105 5.04 -1.36 8.21
C ILE A 105 4.80 -1.75 6.75
N ASP A 106 5.82 -1.63 5.91
CA ASP A 106 5.68 -1.76 4.47
C ASP A 106 6.16 -3.13 3.92
N GLY A 107 6.80 -3.93 4.78
CA GLY A 107 7.34 -5.25 4.45
C GLY A 107 8.60 -5.23 3.59
N HIS A 108 9.22 -4.07 3.36
CA HIS A 108 10.48 -3.97 2.62
C HIS A 108 11.67 -4.43 3.47
N LEU A 109 12.69 -4.91 2.77
CA LEU A 109 13.90 -5.49 3.33
C LEU A 109 15.14 -4.78 2.75
N PRO A 110 15.40 -3.50 3.08
CA PRO A 110 16.60 -2.81 2.62
C PRO A 110 17.88 -3.34 3.28
N GLU A 111 18.99 -3.14 2.57
CA GLU A 111 20.34 -3.40 3.07
C GLU A 111 21.14 -2.09 3.07
N TYR A 112 21.82 -1.82 4.18
CA TYR A 112 22.67 -0.64 4.37
C TYR A 112 24.05 -1.05 4.84
N ALA A 113 25.05 -0.24 4.51
CA ALA A 113 26.40 -0.38 5.04
C ALA A 113 27.01 0.98 5.36
N PHE A 114 27.81 1.02 6.42
CA PHE A 114 28.65 2.16 6.75
C PHE A 114 29.95 1.70 7.41
N VAL A 115 30.96 2.56 7.41
CA VAL A 115 32.26 2.30 8.01
C VAL A 115 32.49 3.18 9.22
N PHE A 116 33.23 2.69 10.21
CA PHE A 116 33.75 3.48 11.32
C PHE A 116 35.16 3.02 11.67
N GLY A 117 35.91 3.87 12.36
CA GLY A 117 37.26 3.56 12.80
C GLY A 117 37.34 3.41 14.31
N VAL A 118 38.23 2.53 14.76
CA VAL A 118 38.59 2.39 16.17
C VAL A 118 40.03 2.86 16.32
N GLY A 119 40.24 3.78 17.27
CA GLY A 119 41.49 4.50 17.41
C GLY A 119 41.68 5.56 16.31
N ASN A 120 42.91 6.01 16.14
CA ASN A 120 43.25 7.04 15.15
C ASN A 120 43.62 6.40 13.82
N VAL A 121 42.60 6.01 13.04
CA VAL A 121 42.77 5.47 11.69
C VAL A 121 42.27 6.47 10.64
N GLU A 122 42.88 6.44 9.47
CA GLU A 122 42.44 7.23 8.32
C GLU A 122 41.28 6.50 7.64
N LEU A 123 40.09 7.13 7.63
CA LEU A 123 38.89 6.54 7.06
C LEU A 123 38.81 6.83 5.56
N PRO A 124 38.39 5.86 4.74
CA PRO A 124 38.14 6.12 3.33
C PRO A 124 37.03 7.17 3.18
N ALA A 125 37.13 8.01 2.15
CA ALA A 125 36.06 8.92 1.79
C ALA A 125 34.76 8.14 1.56
N GLN A 126 33.64 8.60 2.11
CA GLN A 126 32.37 7.91 1.93
C GLN A 126 32.06 7.80 0.44
N PRO A 127 31.79 6.59 -0.10
CA PRO A 127 31.00 6.52 -1.31
C PRO A 127 29.69 7.24 -0.98
N LYS A 128 29.32 8.26 -1.78
CA LYS A 128 27.99 8.87 -1.66
C LYS A 128 27.00 7.73 -1.63
N GLN A 129 26.30 7.54 -0.50
CA GLN A 129 25.16 6.63 -0.42
C GLN A 129 24.17 7.12 -1.46
N THR A 130 24.29 6.57 -2.67
CA THR A 130 23.24 6.70 -3.65
C THR A 130 22.17 5.80 -3.06
N LEU A 131 21.15 6.42 -2.46
CA LEU A 131 19.89 5.77 -2.14
C LEU A 131 19.27 5.34 -3.46
N GLN A 132 19.91 4.39 -4.15
CA GLN A 132 19.32 3.66 -5.24
C GLN A 132 18.27 2.81 -4.56
N GLN A 133 17.06 3.38 -4.50
CA GLN A 133 15.85 2.64 -4.25
C GLN A 133 15.85 1.48 -5.25
N GLU A 134 16.31 0.31 -4.83
CA GLU A 134 16.17 -0.89 -5.62
C GLU A 134 14.68 -1.18 -5.71
N ILE A 135 14.08 -0.75 -6.82
CA ILE A 135 12.71 -1.13 -7.15
C ILE A 135 12.71 -2.64 -7.28
N TYR A 136 12.11 -3.32 -6.31
CA TYR A 136 11.97 -4.76 -6.35
C TYR A 136 10.82 -5.12 -7.31
N PHE A 137 11.16 -5.26 -8.60
CA PHE A 137 10.20 -5.50 -9.67
C PHE A 137 9.19 -6.63 -9.43
N PRO A 138 9.56 -7.80 -8.83
CA PRO A 138 8.59 -8.84 -8.52
C PRO A 138 7.46 -8.35 -7.62
N GLU A 139 7.77 -7.53 -6.62
CA GLU A 139 6.78 -6.95 -5.72
C GLU A 139 5.88 -5.94 -6.45
N ALA A 140 6.48 -5.04 -7.25
CA ALA A 140 5.70 -4.09 -8.04
C ALA A 140 4.72 -4.80 -9.00
N ALA A 141 5.19 -5.84 -9.70
CA ALA A 141 4.38 -6.66 -10.59
C ALA A 141 3.29 -7.43 -9.85
N ALA A 142 3.57 -7.94 -8.65
CA ALA A 142 2.61 -8.63 -7.80
C ALA A 142 1.53 -7.69 -7.25
N ARG A 143 1.90 -6.46 -6.87
CA ARG A 143 0.99 -5.47 -6.27
C ARG A 143 0.08 -4.81 -7.31
N PHE A 144 0.59 -4.56 -8.53
CA PHE A 144 -0.12 -3.79 -9.56
C PHE A 144 -1.53 -4.30 -9.90
N PRO A 145 -1.76 -5.61 -10.17
CA PRO A 145 -3.11 -6.13 -10.44
C PRO A 145 -4.07 -5.90 -9.27
N GLY A 146 -3.58 -5.96 -8.02
CA GLY A 146 -4.39 -5.73 -6.83
C GLY A 146 -4.80 -4.27 -6.67
N LEU A 147 -3.93 -3.33 -7.03
CA LEU A 147 -4.24 -1.90 -7.05
C LEU A 147 -5.26 -1.55 -8.14
N VAL A 148 -5.14 -2.15 -9.33
CA VAL A 148 -6.13 -1.98 -10.40
C VAL A 148 -7.47 -2.61 -9.99
N GLY A 149 -7.44 -3.82 -9.46
CA GLY A 149 -8.62 -4.56 -9.04
C GLY A 149 -9.40 -3.85 -7.94
N GLN A 150 -8.74 -3.33 -6.89
CA GLN A 150 -9.42 -2.61 -5.82
C GLN A 150 -10.10 -1.33 -6.33
N VAL A 151 -9.44 -0.60 -7.24
CA VAL A 151 -9.97 0.63 -7.85
C VAL A 151 -11.23 0.33 -8.66
N ILE A 152 -11.21 -0.76 -9.44
CA ILE A 152 -12.39 -1.22 -10.19
C ILE A 152 -13.54 -1.55 -9.24
N VAL A 153 -13.29 -2.36 -8.20
CA VAL A 153 -14.34 -2.86 -7.31
C VAL A 153 -14.95 -1.73 -6.47
N LEU A 154 -14.13 -0.86 -5.86
CA LEU A 154 -14.61 0.26 -5.08
C LEU A 154 -15.30 1.31 -5.96
N GLY A 155 -14.70 1.67 -7.10
CA GLY A 155 -15.29 2.61 -8.04
C GLY A 155 -16.63 2.13 -8.59
N ALA A 156 -16.76 0.85 -8.92
CA ALA A 156 -18.01 0.24 -9.36
C ALA A 156 -19.08 0.27 -8.25
N ALA A 157 -18.72 -0.01 -7.00
CA ALA A 157 -19.63 0.07 -5.85
C ALA A 157 -20.15 1.49 -5.61
N VAL A 158 -19.27 2.49 -5.66
CA VAL A 158 -19.63 3.91 -5.53
C VAL A 158 -20.47 4.38 -6.71
N ALA A 159 -20.09 4.04 -7.95
CA ALA A 159 -20.80 4.45 -9.15
C ALA A 159 -22.23 3.87 -9.20
N ILE A 160 -22.44 2.64 -8.73
CA ILE A 160 -23.78 2.09 -8.58
C ILE A 160 -24.65 2.94 -7.65
N LEU A 161 -24.09 3.36 -6.51
CA LEU A 161 -24.85 4.05 -5.47
C LEU A 161 -25.09 5.53 -5.80
N LEU A 162 -24.09 6.22 -6.35
CA LEU A 162 -24.14 7.67 -6.58
C LEU A 162 -24.58 8.06 -7.99
N VAL A 163 -24.17 7.30 -9.02
CA VAL A 163 -24.46 7.63 -10.43
C VAL A 163 -25.70 6.86 -10.90
N TRP A 164 -25.71 5.53 -10.73
CA TRP A 164 -26.71 4.66 -11.33
C TRP A 164 -28.04 4.59 -10.55
N ARG A 165 -27.99 4.60 -9.21
CA ARG A 165 -29.17 4.40 -8.34
C ARG A 165 -30.35 5.32 -8.67
N GLY A 166 -30.09 6.59 -8.96
CA GLY A 166 -31.13 7.56 -9.29
C GLY A 166 -31.72 7.39 -10.70
N ALA A 167 -31.04 6.69 -11.61
CA ALA A 167 -31.50 6.47 -12.98
C ALA A 167 -32.14 5.10 -13.19
N ARG A 168 -31.70 4.07 -12.45
CA ARG A 168 -32.18 2.68 -12.60
C ARG A 168 -33.70 2.52 -12.47
N ASN A 169 -34.38 3.42 -11.76
CA ASN A 169 -35.82 3.36 -11.53
C ASN A 169 -36.65 3.94 -12.68
N ARG A 170 -36.04 4.54 -13.70
CA ARG A 170 -36.78 5.03 -14.88
C ARG A 170 -37.33 3.83 -15.66
N LYS A 171 -38.61 3.89 -16.06
CA LYS A 171 -39.33 2.78 -16.73
C LYS A 171 -38.56 2.18 -17.90
N TRP A 172 -38.06 3.02 -18.79
CA TRP A 172 -37.35 2.60 -20.01
C TRP A 172 -36.00 1.89 -19.75
N PHE A 173 -35.35 2.10 -18.59
CA PHE A 173 -34.24 1.23 -18.19
C PHE A 173 -34.76 -0.06 -17.58
N LYS A 174 -35.74 0.02 -16.68
CA LYS A 174 -36.26 -1.11 -15.89
C LYS A 174 -36.96 -2.16 -16.76
N GLU A 175 -37.68 -1.73 -17.79
CA GLU A 175 -38.50 -2.58 -18.66
C GLU A 175 -37.70 -3.12 -19.87
N ASN A 176 -36.54 -2.54 -20.20
CA ASN A 176 -35.69 -3.04 -21.29
C ASN A 176 -34.82 -4.21 -20.80
N ALA A 177 -35.27 -5.43 -21.10
CA ALA A 177 -34.59 -6.66 -20.69
C ALA A 177 -33.19 -6.84 -21.31
N GLU A 178 -33.00 -6.42 -22.57
CA GLU A 178 -31.69 -6.53 -23.23
C GLU A 178 -30.66 -5.61 -22.56
N PHE A 179 -31.05 -4.37 -22.27
CA PHE A 179 -30.25 -3.42 -21.50
C PHE A 179 -29.89 -3.99 -20.12
N GLN A 180 -30.87 -4.49 -19.36
CA GLN A 180 -30.62 -5.02 -18.01
C GLN A 180 -29.67 -6.22 -18.03
N LYS A 181 -29.89 -7.16 -18.95
CA LYS A 181 -29.04 -8.35 -19.11
C LYS A 181 -27.62 -7.94 -19.50
N PHE A 182 -27.46 -7.03 -20.46
CA PHE A 182 -26.16 -6.58 -20.93
C PHE A 182 -25.40 -5.77 -19.86
N PHE A 183 -26.08 -4.83 -19.20
CA PHE A 183 -25.53 -4.04 -18.10
C PHE A 183 -25.08 -4.95 -16.95
N HIS A 184 -25.94 -5.87 -16.52
CA HIS A 184 -25.62 -6.80 -15.44
C HIS A 184 -24.44 -7.72 -15.81
N SER A 185 -24.41 -8.24 -17.04
CA SER A 185 -23.29 -9.06 -17.51
C SER A 185 -21.98 -8.28 -17.49
N LYS A 186 -21.92 -7.09 -18.09
CA LYS A 186 -20.71 -6.26 -18.08
C LYS A 186 -20.28 -5.86 -16.67
N PHE A 187 -21.25 -5.50 -15.82
CA PHE A 187 -21.01 -5.18 -14.43
C PHE A 187 -20.41 -6.37 -13.66
N SER A 188 -21.02 -7.55 -13.77
CA SER A 188 -20.55 -8.76 -13.08
C SER A 188 -19.17 -9.15 -13.57
N THR A 189 -18.95 -9.21 -14.88
CA THR A 189 -17.66 -9.58 -15.47
C THR A 189 -16.54 -8.64 -15.03
N LEU A 190 -16.75 -7.31 -15.10
CA LEU A 190 -15.70 -6.35 -14.76
C LEU A 190 -15.39 -6.34 -13.25
N THR A 191 -16.42 -6.47 -12.42
CA THR A 191 -16.24 -6.61 -10.96
C THR A 191 -15.52 -7.91 -10.62
N GLY A 192 -15.88 -9.02 -11.28
CA GLY A 192 -15.22 -10.32 -11.11
C GLY A 192 -13.76 -10.31 -11.53
N ILE A 193 -13.42 -9.68 -12.67
CA ILE A 193 -12.03 -9.46 -13.09
C ILE A 193 -11.27 -8.66 -12.02
N GLY A 194 -11.86 -7.57 -11.51
CA GLY A 194 -11.26 -6.76 -10.45
C GLY A 194 -10.99 -7.57 -9.18
N LEU A 195 -11.99 -8.33 -8.71
CA LEU A 195 -11.86 -9.18 -7.51
C LEU A 195 -10.82 -10.28 -7.69
N PHE A 196 -10.80 -10.95 -8.83
CA PHE A 196 -9.81 -11.98 -9.13
C PHE A 196 -8.40 -11.38 -9.23
N ALA A 197 -8.25 -10.18 -9.79
CA ALA A 197 -6.98 -9.47 -9.81
C ALA A 197 -6.47 -9.13 -8.40
N VAL A 198 -7.35 -8.69 -7.49
CA VAL A 198 -7.01 -8.52 -6.06
C VAL A 198 -6.61 -9.83 -5.42
N PHE A 199 -7.39 -10.89 -5.64
CA PHE A 199 -7.12 -12.21 -5.05
C PHE A 199 -5.78 -12.78 -5.51
N ALA A 200 -5.52 -12.78 -6.82
CA ALA A 200 -4.26 -13.23 -7.39
C ALA A 200 -3.08 -12.38 -6.91
N SER A 201 -3.24 -11.07 -6.82
CA SER A 201 -2.24 -10.14 -6.27
C SER A 201 -1.91 -10.47 -4.82
N ASN A 202 -2.92 -10.72 -3.96
CA ASN A 202 -2.69 -11.06 -2.56
C ASN A 202 -1.85 -12.36 -2.43
N ILE A 203 -2.14 -13.39 -3.24
CA ILE A 203 -1.35 -14.64 -3.25
C ILE A 203 0.08 -14.36 -3.73
N MET A 204 0.22 -13.64 -4.85
CA MET A 204 1.52 -13.35 -5.44
C MET A 204 2.40 -12.57 -4.48
N MET A 205 1.84 -11.60 -3.75
CA MET A 205 2.60 -10.84 -2.76
C MET A 205 3.11 -11.71 -1.61
N LEU A 206 2.32 -12.67 -1.12
CA LEU A 206 2.79 -13.62 -0.10
C LEU A 206 3.93 -14.50 -0.64
N ILE A 207 3.84 -14.95 -1.90
CA ILE A 207 4.90 -15.72 -2.57
C ILE A 207 6.17 -14.87 -2.70
N VAL A 208 6.05 -13.65 -3.22
CA VAL A 208 7.17 -12.73 -3.38
C VAL A 208 7.85 -12.48 -2.04
N GLN A 209 7.08 -12.25 -0.97
CA GLN A 209 7.63 -12.03 0.37
C GLN A 209 8.34 -13.27 0.92
N THR A 210 7.75 -14.46 0.71
CA THR A 210 8.36 -15.74 1.12
C THR A 210 9.71 -15.96 0.44
N VAL A 211 9.81 -15.69 -0.87
CA VAL A 211 11.05 -15.78 -1.64
C VAL A 211 12.07 -14.73 -1.18
N ARG A 212 11.62 -13.49 -0.97
CA ARG A 212 12.48 -12.37 -0.55
C ARG A 212 13.11 -12.61 0.82
N LEU A 213 12.33 -13.12 1.77
CA LEU A 213 12.78 -13.44 3.12
C LEU A 213 13.53 -14.78 3.22
N LYS A 214 13.52 -15.60 2.16
CA LYS A 214 14.03 -16.98 2.18
C LYS A 214 13.45 -17.79 3.36
N ALA A 215 12.17 -17.55 3.65
CA ALA A 215 11.49 -18.05 4.84
C ALA A 215 10.36 -19.02 4.45
N SER A 216 9.74 -19.66 5.45
CA SER A 216 8.51 -20.42 5.21
C SER A 216 7.31 -19.48 5.09
N ALA A 217 6.25 -19.92 4.42
CA ALA A 217 5.00 -19.16 4.35
C ALA A 217 4.42 -18.86 5.75
N SER A 218 4.54 -19.81 6.69
CA SER A 218 4.12 -19.59 8.08
C SER A 218 4.90 -18.48 8.77
N ASP A 219 6.21 -18.37 8.53
CA ASP A 219 7.00 -17.30 9.15
C ASP A 219 6.58 -15.93 8.59
N VAL A 220 6.33 -15.86 7.28
CA VAL A 220 5.84 -14.63 6.63
C VAL A 220 4.48 -14.21 7.18
N LEU A 221 3.54 -15.14 7.33
CA LEU A 221 2.21 -14.84 7.87
C LEU A 221 2.27 -14.32 9.32
N ASN A 222 3.24 -14.78 10.11
CA ASN A 222 3.47 -14.30 11.47
C ASN A 222 4.16 -12.91 11.53
N THR A 223 4.46 -12.27 10.40
CA THR A 223 4.92 -10.87 10.36
C THR A 223 3.74 -9.90 10.39
N ALA A 224 4.00 -8.65 10.75
CA ALA A 224 2.99 -7.58 10.68
C ALA A 224 2.45 -7.41 9.25
N PHE A 225 3.33 -7.44 8.25
CA PHE A 225 2.98 -7.44 6.83
C PHE A 225 2.07 -8.62 6.45
N GLY A 226 2.43 -9.84 6.88
CA GLY A 226 1.65 -11.06 6.65
C GLY A 226 0.24 -10.97 7.23
N THR A 227 0.11 -10.44 8.45
CA THR A 227 -1.19 -10.24 9.12
C THR A 227 -2.10 -9.31 8.31
N VAL A 228 -1.56 -8.22 7.74
CA VAL A 228 -2.37 -7.33 6.89
C VAL A 228 -2.83 -8.06 5.63
N TRP A 229 -1.99 -8.92 5.03
CA TRP A 229 -2.38 -9.68 3.84
C TRP A 229 -3.38 -10.80 4.13
N GLU A 230 -3.34 -11.39 5.31
CA GLU A 230 -4.39 -12.32 5.76
C GLU A 230 -5.74 -11.62 5.87
N ILE A 231 -5.77 -10.46 6.52
CA ILE A 231 -6.99 -9.63 6.61
C ILE A 231 -7.47 -9.25 5.22
N ARG A 232 -6.56 -8.79 4.35
CA ARG A 232 -6.85 -8.44 2.96
C ARG A 232 -7.39 -9.64 2.18
N MET A 233 -6.83 -10.83 2.38
CA MET A 233 -7.30 -12.06 1.77
C MET A 233 -8.72 -12.41 2.24
N GLY A 234 -8.98 -12.34 3.54
CA GLY A 234 -10.30 -12.58 4.12
C GLY A 234 -11.37 -11.64 3.54
N ILE A 235 -11.08 -10.34 3.47
CA ILE A 235 -11.96 -9.35 2.84
C ILE A 235 -12.24 -9.70 1.38
N THR A 236 -11.19 -10.03 0.61
CA THR A 236 -11.34 -10.39 -0.82
C THR A 236 -12.14 -11.68 -1.01
N VAL A 237 -11.94 -12.70 -0.18
CA VAL A 237 -12.72 -13.95 -0.22
C VAL A 237 -14.19 -13.70 0.10
N ILE A 238 -14.49 -12.85 1.10
CA ILE A 238 -15.87 -12.46 1.41
C ILE A 238 -16.48 -11.71 0.22
N LEU A 239 -15.75 -10.77 -0.40
CA LEU A 239 -16.21 -10.04 -1.58
C LEU A 239 -16.47 -10.98 -2.77
N LEU A 240 -15.60 -11.96 -3.02
CA LEU A 240 -15.78 -12.99 -4.04
C LEU A 240 -17.00 -13.86 -3.77
N ALA A 241 -17.20 -14.30 -2.52
CA ALA A 241 -18.37 -15.06 -2.12
C ALA A 241 -19.66 -14.25 -2.31
N VAL A 242 -19.65 -12.98 -1.89
CA VAL A 242 -20.78 -12.06 -2.12
C VAL A 242 -21.02 -11.88 -3.62
N TRP A 243 -19.98 -11.69 -4.43
CA TRP A 243 -20.11 -11.55 -5.88
C TRP A 243 -20.73 -12.81 -6.53
N PHE A 244 -20.18 -13.99 -6.24
CA PHE A 244 -20.63 -15.27 -6.81
C PHE A 244 -22.07 -15.63 -6.38
N LEU A 245 -22.40 -15.49 -5.10
CA LEU A 245 -23.75 -15.79 -4.58
C LEU A 245 -24.82 -14.84 -5.11
N LEU A 246 -24.41 -13.65 -5.58
CA LEU A 246 -25.31 -12.63 -6.10
C LEU A 246 -25.44 -12.63 -7.62
N GLU A 247 -24.55 -13.30 -8.35
CA GLU A 247 -24.60 -13.42 -9.81
C GLU A 247 -25.91 -14.09 -10.29
N ASN A 248 -26.46 -15.02 -9.50
CA ASN A 248 -27.72 -15.73 -9.82
C ASN A 248 -29.00 -15.02 -9.35
N LYS A 249 -28.92 -13.87 -8.67
CA LYS A 249 -30.12 -13.18 -8.14
C LYS A 249 -30.22 -11.76 -8.72
N THR A 250 -31.36 -11.48 -9.32
CA THR A 250 -31.72 -10.18 -9.92
C THR A 250 -31.29 -9.00 -9.07
N ALA A 251 -30.76 -7.99 -9.76
CA ALA A 251 -30.04 -6.84 -9.23
C ALA A 251 -30.59 -6.26 -7.90
N GLY A 252 -29.74 -6.29 -6.87
CA GLY A 252 -29.46 -5.12 -6.03
C GLY A 252 -30.43 -4.79 -4.89
N SER A 253 -30.43 -5.60 -3.82
CA SER A 253 -30.84 -5.08 -2.50
C SER A 253 -29.85 -4.01 -2.04
N THR A 254 -30.35 -2.83 -1.67
CA THR A 254 -29.54 -1.70 -1.21
C THR A 254 -28.60 -2.06 -0.06
N ARG A 255 -29.02 -2.97 0.84
CA ARG A 255 -28.17 -3.47 1.94
C ARG A 255 -26.90 -4.16 1.41
N LYS A 256 -27.01 -4.91 0.32
CA LYS A 256 -25.87 -5.62 -0.29
C LYS A 256 -24.86 -4.65 -0.91
N GLN A 257 -25.35 -3.57 -1.53
CA GLN A 257 -24.48 -2.54 -2.11
C GLN A 257 -23.69 -1.82 -1.02
N PHE A 258 -24.31 -1.54 0.13
CA PHE A 258 -23.59 -0.99 1.28
C PHE A 258 -22.60 -1.98 1.90
N LEU A 259 -22.89 -3.29 1.90
CA LEU A 259 -21.93 -4.31 2.33
C LEU A 259 -20.70 -4.35 1.42
N VAL A 260 -20.89 -4.41 0.10
CA VAL A 260 -19.78 -4.37 -0.87
C VAL A 260 -18.99 -3.07 -0.72
N LEU A 261 -19.67 -1.92 -0.58
CA LEU A 261 -19.00 -0.65 -0.33
C LEU A 261 -18.15 -0.69 0.95
N GLY A 262 -18.70 -1.15 2.07
CA GLY A 262 -18.00 -1.25 3.35
C GLY A 262 -16.76 -2.15 3.28
N LEU A 263 -16.88 -3.32 2.64
CA LEU A 263 -15.76 -4.24 2.43
C LEU A 263 -14.69 -3.65 1.50
N SER A 264 -15.08 -2.97 0.42
CA SER A 264 -14.14 -2.29 -0.48
C SER A 264 -13.44 -1.10 0.20
N LEU A 265 -14.13 -0.38 1.09
CA LEU A 265 -13.53 0.67 1.92
C LEU A 265 -12.55 0.11 2.95
N ALA A 266 -12.85 -1.05 3.54
CA ALA A 266 -11.91 -1.78 4.39
C ALA A 266 -10.70 -2.27 3.58
N LEU A 267 -10.92 -2.73 2.35
CA LEU A 267 -9.86 -3.19 1.45
C LEU A 267 -8.84 -2.08 1.12
N ILE A 268 -9.28 -0.86 0.79
CA ILE A 268 -8.32 0.25 0.59
C ILE A 268 -7.64 0.65 1.90
N GLY A 269 -8.31 0.43 3.05
CA GLY A 269 -7.70 0.65 4.36
C GLY A 269 -6.49 -0.24 4.62
N THR A 270 -6.51 -1.48 4.12
CA THR A 270 -5.33 -2.35 4.21
C THR A 270 -4.19 -1.88 3.31
N THR A 271 -4.48 -1.20 2.18
CA THR A 271 -3.45 -0.54 1.34
C THR A 271 -2.81 0.65 2.03
N THR A 272 -3.59 1.41 2.81
CA THR A 272 -3.06 2.52 3.58
C THR A 272 -2.26 2.09 4.81
N ALA A 273 -2.65 0.98 5.45
CA ALA A 273 -1.95 0.43 6.62
C ALA A 273 -0.49 0.01 6.33
N ILE A 274 -0.17 -0.27 5.06
CA ILE A 274 1.16 -0.66 4.55
C ILE A 274 1.83 0.46 3.76
N GLY A 275 1.16 1.61 3.64
CA GLY A 275 1.61 2.72 2.83
C GLY A 275 2.59 3.60 3.59
N HIS A 276 3.30 4.47 2.87
CA HIS A 276 4.27 5.39 3.46
C HIS A 276 3.65 6.36 4.49
N GLY A 277 2.35 6.63 4.40
CA GLY A 277 1.63 7.38 5.43
C GLY A 277 1.69 6.69 6.80
N ALA A 278 1.55 5.37 6.85
CA ALA A 278 1.64 4.59 8.09
C ALA A 278 3.06 4.57 8.66
N ALA A 279 4.08 4.54 7.80
CA ALA A 279 5.50 4.56 8.17
C ALA A 279 5.89 5.85 8.90
N SER A 280 5.24 6.97 8.56
CA SER A 280 5.50 8.27 9.19
C SER A 280 4.99 8.41 10.63
N GLU A 281 4.15 7.48 11.10
CA GLU A 281 3.38 7.57 12.36
C GLU A 281 2.49 8.82 12.49
N GLN A 282 2.29 9.55 11.39
CA GLN A 282 1.46 10.76 11.38
C GLN A 282 0.06 10.44 10.93
N PHE A 283 -0.90 10.73 11.81
CA PHE A 283 -2.31 10.55 11.52
C PHE A 283 -2.76 11.30 10.25
N SER A 284 -2.22 12.50 10.02
CA SER A 284 -2.50 13.29 8.81
C SER A 284 -2.06 12.59 7.52
N ALA A 285 -0.86 11.99 7.51
CA ALA A 285 -0.33 11.30 6.35
C ALA A 285 -1.15 10.04 6.02
N VAL A 286 -1.57 9.28 7.04
CA VAL A 286 -2.48 8.13 6.89
C VAL A 286 -3.83 8.56 6.31
N VAL A 287 -4.41 9.67 6.82
CA VAL A 287 -5.69 10.19 6.32
C VAL A 287 -5.58 10.66 4.87
N ILE A 288 -4.50 11.36 4.52
CA ILE A 288 -4.27 11.83 3.15
C ILE A 288 -4.09 10.64 2.20
N ASP A 289 -3.33 9.61 2.59
CA ASP A 289 -3.15 8.41 1.78
C ASP A 289 -4.47 7.64 1.57
N TYR A 290 -5.26 7.48 2.63
CA TYR A 290 -6.59 6.86 2.52
C TYR A 290 -7.53 7.67 1.62
N ALA A 291 -7.56 8.99 1.79
CA ALA A 291 -8.36 9.89 0.97
C ALA A 291 -7.93 9.84 -0.51
N HIS A 292 -6.63 9.81 -0.77
CA HIS A 292 -6.07 9.67 -2.11
C HIS A 292 -6.52 8.36 -2.76
N ASN A 293 -6.37 7.22 -2.05
CA ASN A 293 -6.81 5.91 -2.54
C ASN A 293 -8.32 5.86 -2.81
N LEU A 294 -9.13 6.47 -1.94
CA LEU A 294 -10.58 6.58 -2.12
C LEU A 294 -10.92 7.40 -3.38
N ILE A 295 -10.32 8.57 -3.55
CA ILE A 295 -10.60 9.47 -4.68
C ILE A 295 -10.10 8.88 -5.99
N ALA A 296 -8.90 8.28 -6.00
CA ALA A 296 -8.38 7.54 -7.14
C ALA A 296 -9.35 6.40 -7.55
N SER A 297 -9.91 5.69 -6.57
CA SER A 297 -10.92 4.65 -6.83
C SER A 297 -12.22 5.20 -7.40
N ILE A 298 -12.72 6.32 -6.86
CA ILE A 298 -13.93 6.99 -7.37
C ILE A 298 -13.71 7.50 -8.80
N TRP A 299 -12.56 8.11 -9.08
CA TRP A 299 -12.25 8.67 -10.38
C TRP A 299 -11.95 7.59 -11.42
N ILE A 300 -10.89 6.81 -11.23
CA ILE A 300 -10.43 5.81 -12.21
C ILE A 300 -11.47 4.68 -12.33
N GLY A 301 -11.92 4.12 -11.21
CA GLY A 301 -12.93 3.07 -11.22
C GLY A 301 -14.29 3.56 -11.73
N GLY A 302 -14.62 4.83 -11.48
CA GLY A 302 -15.78 5.49 -12.07
C GLY A 302 -15.68 5.67 -13.59
N VAL A 303 -14.52 6.07 -14.11
CA VAL A 303 -14.27 6.17 -15.56
C VAL A 303 -14.39 4.79 -16.21
N ILE A 304 -13.81 3.77 -15.58
CA ILE A 304 -13.91 2.38 -16.03
C ILE A 304 -15.38 1.93 -16.06
N PHE A 305 -16.14 2.20 -14.99
CA PHE A 305 -17.56 1.91 -14.93
C PHE A 305 -18.35 2.63 -16.03
N PHE A 306 -18.07 3.92 -16.24
CA PHE A 306 -18.77 4.72 -17.24
C PHE A 306 -18.46 4.24 -18.66
N GLY A 307 -17.18 4.08 -19.00
CA GLY A 307 -16.69 3.74 -20.33
C GLY A 307 -16.94 2.30 -20.75
N TYR A 308 -16.85 1.34 -19.82
CA TYR A 308 -16.92 -0.09 -20.15
C TYR A 308 -18.22 -0.77 -19.73
N ILE A 309 -19.02 -0.14 -18.85
CA ILE A 309 -20.32 -0.67 -18.42
C ILE A 309 -21.46 0.20 -18.95
N LEU A 310 -21.51 1.49 -18.59
CA LEU A 310 -22.66 2.34 -18.92
C LEU A 310 -22.77 2.66 -20.43
N LEU A 311 -21.74 3.26 -21.03
CA LEU A 311 -21.80 3.66 -22.45
C LEU A 311 -22.10 2.47 -23.39
N PRO A 312 -21.46 1.30 -23.25
CA PRO A 312 -21.78 0.14 -24.07
C PRO A 312 -23.21 -0.34 -23.82
N SER A 313 -23.73 -0.25 -22.58
CA SER A 313 -25.11 -0.63 -22.29
C SER A 313 -26.14 0.28 -22.96
N PHE A 314 -25.86 1.58 -23.11
CA PHE A 314 -26.77 2.50 -23.80
C PHE A 314 -26.96 2.18 -25.29
N THR A 315 -26.05 1.42 -25.90
CA THR A 315 -26.22 0.92 -27.28
C THR A 315 -27.38 -0.06 -27.43
N LYS A 316 -27.90 -0.59 -26.31
CA LYS A 316 -29.07 -1.49 -26.26
C LYS A 316 -30.41 -0.76 -26.15
N LEU A 317 -30.37 0.57 -26.26
CA LEU A 317 -31.53 1.44 -26.22
C LEU A 317 -31.75 2.03 -27.61
N GLU A 318 -32.99 2.41 -27.90
CA GLU A 318 -33.32 3.23 -29.07
C GLU A 318 -32.53 4.55 -29.05
N ASP A 319 -32.21 5.11 -30.22
CA ASP A 319 -31.31 6.29 -30.35
C ASP A 319 -31.75 7.48 -29.49
N SER A 320 -33.06 7.80 -29.47
CA SER A 320 -33.60 8.89 -28.65
C SER A 320 -33.40 8.66 -27.15
N LYS A 321 -33.52 7.41 -26.69
CA LYS A 321 -33.31 7.00 -25.29
C LYS A 321 -31.83 6.94 -24.94
N LYS A 322 -30.97 6.57 -25.88
CA LYS A 322 -29.50 6.57 -25.75
C LYS A 322 -28.95 7.97 -25.56
N GLU A 323 -29.42 8.95 -26.33
CA GLU A 323 -29.05 10.36 -26.14
C GLU A 323 -29.49 10.86 -24.76
N LEU A 324 -30.74 10.61 -24.38
CA LEU A 324 -31.27 10.98 -23.06
C LEU A 324 -30.48 10.32 -21.91
N ALA A 325 -30.09 9.05 -22.06
CA ALA A 325 -29.27 8.33 -21.09
C ALA A 325 -27.92 9.01 -20.90
N SER A 326 -27.28 9.40 -22.00
CA SER A 326 -25.98 10.06 -22.00
C SER A 326 -26.07 11.44 -21.34
N LEU A 327 -27.08 12.24 -21.72
CA LEU A 327 -27.34 13.56 -21.12
C LEU A 327 -27.67 13.49 -19.63
N LEU A 328 -28.30 12.40 -19.16
CA LEU A 328 -28.60 12.20 -17.75
C LEU A 328 -27.36 11.76 -16.94
N MET A 329 -26.50 10.91 -17.53
CA MET A 329 -25.43 10.22 -16.82
C MET A 329 -24.11 10.98 -16.82
N ILE A 330 -23.77 11.69 -17.91
CA ILE A 330 -22.53 12.46 -17.98
C ILE A 330 -22.48 13.52 -16.86
N PRO A 331 -23.48 14.39 -16.65
CA PRO A 331 -23.41 15.42 -15.61
C PRO A 331 -23.36 14.83 -14.20
N ARG A 332 -24.04 13.70 -13.96
CA ARG A 332 -24.00 13.02 -12.66
C ARG A 332 -22.63 12.46 -12.36
N PHE A 333 -22.03 11.78 -13.33
CA PHE A 333 -20.68 11.25 -13.22
C PHE A 333 -19.67 12.40 -13.00
N SER A 334 -19.73 13.45 -13.81
CA SER A 334 -18.87 14.63 -13.67
C SER A 334 -19.06 15.34 -12.33
N SER A 335 -20.27 15.42 -11.80
CA SER A 335 -20.53 16.03 -10.48
C SER A 335 -19.88 15.25 -9.34
N VAL A 336 -19.93 13.91 -9.40
CA VAL A 336 -19.26 13.05 -8.41
C VAL A 336 -17.75 13.26 -8.45
N ILE A 337 -17.15 13.35 -9.65
CA ILE A 337 -15.72 13.63 -9.80
C ILE A 337 -15.37 15.02 -9.30
N LEU A 338 -16.14 16.06 -9.65
CA LEU A 338 -15.89 17.43 -9.19
C LEU A 338 -15.93 17.55 -7.66
N VAL A 339 -16.88 16.88 -7.01
CA VAL A 339 -16.95 16.82 -5.54
C VAL A 339 -15.75 16.06 -4.98
N ALA A 340 -15.40 14.91 -5.56
CA ALA A 340 -14.26 14.12 -5.11
C ALA A 340 -12.93 14.89 -5.23
N LEU A 341 -12.72 15.61 -6.34
CA LEU A 341 -11.54 16.45 -6.54
C LEU A 341 -11.53 17.69 -5.65
N GLY A 342 -12.69 18.30 -5.38
CA GLY A 342 -12.78 19.48 -4.50
C GLY A 342 -12.59 19.20 -3.00
N ILE A 343 -12.46 17.92 -2.61
CA ILE A 343 -12.17 17.50 -1.23
C ILE A 343 -10.65 17.50 -0.95
N VAL A 344 -9.80 17.44 -1.97
CA VAL A 344 -8.32 17.42 -1.88
C VAL A 344 -7.76 18.75 -2.36
#